data_AF-A0A2A2F5G8-F1
#
_entry.id   AF-A0A2A2F5G8-F1
#
_cell.length_a   1.000
_cell.length_b   1.000
_cell.length_c   1.000
_cell.angle_alpha   90.00
_cell.angle_beta   90.00
_cell.angle_gamma   90.00
#
_symmetry.space_group_name_H-M   'P 1'
#
loop_
_entity.id
_entity.type
_entity.pdbx_description
1 polymer ?
#
loop_
_entity_poly.entity_id
_entity_poly.type
_entity_poly.pdbx_seq_one_letter_code
_entity_poly.pdbx_strand_id
1 'polypeptide(L)'
;MWMNLLLAIATLLLLAGAFGALLGYASVRLRRDDDSLVEQIDAVLPQTQCGQCGYPGCRPYAEAIAEGDAINKCPPGGEATIQSLANLLDVEPQPLDAEHGEEQPKRVAYIREAECIGCTKCIQACPVDAIVGAPKFMHTVIESECTGCDLCVDPCPVDCIDMIEVARGIDDWVPPHPADRPLTHDGPVIATDQRPAEASA
;
A
#
# COMPACT_ATOMS: atom_id res chain seq x y z
N MET A 1 36.09 36.30 -34.66
CA MET A 1 34.72 36.22 -34.10
C MET A 1 34.27 34.77 -33.92
N TRP A 2 34.32 33.92 -34.96
CA TRP A 2 33.96 32.49 -34.86
C TRP A 2 34.84 31.66 -33.91
N MET A 3 36.15 31.90 -33.90
CA MET A 3 37.09 31.20 -32.99
C MET A 3 36.69 31.36 -31.52
N ASN A 4 36.36 32.57 -31.09
CA ASN A 4 35.96 32.86 -29.71
C ASN A 4 34.60 32.23 -29.37
N LEU A 5 33.69 32.15 -30.35
CA LEU A 5 32.38 31.50 -30.18
C LEU A 5 32.55 30.00 -29.96
N LEU A 6 33.37 29.32 -30.79
CA LEU A 6 33.66 27.90 -30.62
C LEU A 6 34.36 27.60 -29.29
N LEU A 7 35.28 28.48 -28.88
CA LEU A 7 36.02 28.33 -27.62
C LEU A 7 35.08 28.51 -26.40
N ALA A 8 34.15 29.46 -26.45
CA ALA A 8 33.13 29.64 -25.41
C ALA A 8 32.15 28.45 -25.31
N ILE A 9 31.75 27.88 -26.45
CA ILE A 9 30.89 26.68 -26.46
C ILE A 9 31.64 25.49 -25.86
N ALA A 10 32.91 25.29 -26.24
CA ALA A 10 33.72 24.19 -25.72
C ALA A 10 33.94 24.29 -24.20
N THR A 11 34.23 25.49 -23.66
CA THR A 11 34.41 25.67 -22.22
C THR A 11 33.12 25.42 -21.44
N LEU A 12 31.97 25.88 -21.95
CA LEU A 12 30.67 25.63 -21.33
C LEU A 12 30.33 24.13 -21.31
N LEU A 13 30.56 23.41 -22.40
CA LEU A 13 30.32 21.97 -22.46
C LEU A 13 31.23 21.19 -21.49
N LEU A 14 32.49 21.59 -21.37
CA LEU A 14 33.46 20.94 -20.48
C LEU A 14 33.11 21.18 -19.01
N LEU A 15 32.74 22.42 -18.66
CA LEU A 15 32.25 22.76 -17.31
C LEU A 15 30.96 22.03 -16.99
N ALA A 16 29.98 22.03 -17.89
CA ALA A 16 28.72 21.32 -17.68
C ALA A 16 28.93 19.81 -17.50
N GLY A 17 29.80 19.20 -18.32
CA GLY A 17 30.18 17.80 -18.18
C GLY A 17 30.89 17.50 -16.86
N ALA A 18 31.83 18.36 -16.44
CA ALA A 18 32.57 18.19 -15.19
C ALA A 18 31.65 18.32 -13.97
N PHE A 19 30.82 19.36 -13.91
CA PHE A 19 29.86 19.56 -12.81
C PHE A 19 28.78 18.47 -12.81
N GLY A 20 28.26 18.08 -13.98
CA GLY A 20 27.29 17.00 -14.09
C GLY A 20 27.87 15.66 -13.61
N ALA A 21 29.09 15.32 -14.00
CA ALA A 21 29.78 14.11 -13.54
C ALA A 21 30.06 14.15 -12.03
N LEU A 22 30.48 15.30 -11.50
CA LEU A 22 30.73 15.48 -10.07
C LEU A 22 29.45 15.31 -9.25
N LEU A 23 28.36 15.97 -9.65
CA LEU A 23 27.08 15.88 -8.96
C LEU A 23 26.45 14.49 -9.08
N GLY A 24 26.56 13.86 -10.26
CA GLY A 24 26.08 12.48 -10.47
C GLY A 24 26.88 11.45 -9.67
N TYR A 25 28.20 11.61 -9.55
CA TYR A 25 29.02 10.76 -8.69
C TYR A 25 28.67 10.98 -7.22
N ALA A 26 28.49 12.23 -6.80
CA ALA A 26 28.12 12.57 -5.43
C ALA A 26 26.75 11.98 -5.05
N SER A 27 25.74 12.03 -5.93
CA SER A 27 24.40 11.52 -5.62
C SER A 27 24.37 10.00 -5.42
N VAL A 28 25.12 9.23 -6.22
CA VAL A 28 25.19 7.77 -6.06
C VAL A 28 26.01 7.39 -4.83
N ARG A 29 27.13 8.09 -4.58
CA ARG A 29 28.03 7.72 -3.48
C ARG A 29 27.55 8.24 -2.11
N LEU A 30 26.75 9.30 -2.07
CA LEU A 30 26.26 9.91 -0.83
C LEU A 30 24.79 9.57 -0.54
N ARG A 31 24.18 8.60 -1.24
CA ARG A 31 22.84 8.09 -0.92
C ARG A 31 22.87 7.55 0.52
N ARG A 32 21.95 8.01 1.37
CA ARG A 32 21.94 7.67 2.80
C ARG A 32 21.42 6.24 3.00
N ASP A 33 21.86 5.60 4.08
CA ASP A 33 21.32 4.30 4.48
C ASP A 33 19.82 4.39 4.82
N ASP A 34 19.34 5.55 5.30
CA ASP A 34 17.91 5.81 5.53
C ASP A 34 17.09 5.66 4.25
N ASP A 35 17.60 6.12 3.09
CA ASP A 35 16.93 5.91 1.80
C ASP A 35 16.79 4.41 1.49
N SER A 36 17.75 3.59 1.91
CA SER A 36 17.68 2.14 1.73
C SER A 36 16.67 1.48 2.68
N LEU A 37 16.50 1.99 3.90
CA LEU A 37 15.50 1.47 4.85
C LEU A 37 14.09 1.87 4.42
N VAL A 38 13.89 3.13 4.05
CA VAL A 38 12.61 3.62 3.51
C VAL A 38 12.21 2.82 2.27
N GLU A 39 13.13 2.55 1.35
CA GLU A 39 12.86 1.70 0.17
C GLU A 39 12.43 0.28 0.57
N GLN A 40 13.03 -0.30 1.61
CA GLN A 40 12.64 -1.63 2.11
C GLN A 40 11.27 -1.63 2.77
N ILE A 41 10.97 -0.61 3.58
CA ILE A 41 9.65 -0.47 4.22
C ILE A 41 8.57 -0.24 3.15
N ASP A 42 8.79 0.67 2.20
CA ASP A 42 7.85 0.97 1.13
C ASP A 42 7.55 -0.28 0.29
N ALA A 43 8.55 -1.10 -0.01
CA ALA A 43 8.36 -2.37 -0.73
C ALA A 43 7.49 -3.40 0.02
N VAL A 44 7.40 -3.31 1.35
CA VAL A 44 6.56 -4.19 2.18
C VAL A 44 5.12 -3.67 2.29
N LEU A 45 4.91 -2.36 2.17
CA LEU A 45 3.58 -1.76 2.22
C LEU A 45 2.72 -2.21 1.03
N PRO A 46 1.38 -2.23 1.16
CA PRO A 46 0.49 -2.79 0.14
C PRO A 46 0.35 -1.93 -1.12
N GLN A 47 1.07 -0.80 -1.21
CA GLN A 47 1.11 0.09 -2.39
C GLN A 47 -0.27 0.58 -2.88
N THR A 48 -1.27 0.65 -1.99
CA THR A 48 -2.65 1.05 -2.35
C THR A 48 -2.82 2.56 -2.50
N GLN A 49 -1.92 3.35 -1.92
CA GLN A 49 -1.97 4.83 -1.91
C GLN A 49 -3.31 5.41 -1.43
N CYS A 50 -4.02 4.69 -0.54
CA CYS A 50 -5.38 5.04 -0.12
C CYS A 50 -5.46 6.14 0.96
N GLY A 51 -4.38 6.35 1.70
CA GLY A 51 -4.29 7.34 2.78
C GLY A 51 -5.12 7.07 4.05
N GLN A 52 -5.62 5.85 4.24
CA GLN A 52 -6.35 5.46 5.46
C GLN A 52 -5.48 5.52 6.72
N CYS A 53 -4.15 5.39 6.58
CA CYS A 53 -3.19 5.53 7.68
C CYS A 53 -2.89 6.99 8.09
N GLY A 54 -3.57 7.99 7.51
CA GLY A 54 -3.34 9.41 7.77
C GLY A 54 -2.21 10.04 6.95
N TYR A 55 -1.50 9.26 6.15
CA TYR A 55 -0.46 9.72 5.22
C TYR A 55 -1.00 9.83 3.79
N PRO A 56 -0.48 10.75 2.95
CA PRO A 56 -0.97 10.91 1.58
C PRO A 56 -0.60 9.74 0.64
N GLY A 57 0.17 8.76 1.11
CA GLY A 57 0.58 7.58 0.35
C GLY A 57 1.44 6.62 1.17
N CYS A 58 1.83 5.50 0.56
CA CYS A 58 2.65 4.47 1.20
C CYS A 58 4.07 4.97 1.49
N ARG A 59 4.71 5.67 0.54
CA ARG A 59 6.08 6.16 0.73
C ARG A 59 6.24 7.16 1.89
N PRO A 60 5.39 8.20 2.03
CA PRO A 60 5.45 9.09 3.20
C PRO A 60 5.22 8.36 4.53
N TYR A 61 4.41 7.30 4.53
CA TYR A 61 4.26 6.46 5.71
C TYR A 61 5.53 5.63 5.98
N ALA A 62 6.18 5.10 4.93
CA ALA A 62 7.46 4.42 5.05
C ALA A 62 8.58 5.33 5.61
N GLU A 63 8.62 6.59 5.17
CA GLU A 63 9.51 7.62 5.71
C GLU A 63 9.24 7.85 7.20
N ALA A 64 7.98 8.00 7.60
CA ALA A 64 7.61 8.16 9.02
C ALA A 64 7.99 6.94 9.87
N ILE A 65 7.79 5.72 9.37
CA ILE A 65 8.21 4.48 10.05
C ILE A 65 9.74 4.46 10.23
N ALA A 66 10.50 4.83 9.19
CA ALA A 66 11.97 4.90 9.30
C ALA A 66 12.43 5.95 10.33
N GLU A 67 11.64 7.01 10.55
CA GLU A 67 11.86 8.01 11.59
C GLU A 67 11.39 7.56 13.00
N GLY A 68 10.77 6.38 13.12
CA GLY A 68 10.35 5.78 14.39
C GLY A 68 8.85 5.89 14.70
N ASP A 69 8.00 6.17 13.71
CA ASP A 69 6.55 6.12 13.87
C ASP A 69 6.00 4.68 13.94
N ALA A 70 4.74 4.53 14.35
CA ALA A 70 4.12 3.23 14.55
C ALA A 70 3.83 2.47 13.23
N ILE A 71 4.12 1.17 13.23
CA ILE A 71 4.01 0.26 12.07
C ILE A 71 2.60 -0.30 11.81
N ASN A 72 1.66 -0.05 12.74
CA ASN A 72 0.35 -0.67 12.81
C ASN A 72 -0.80 0.25 12.37
N LYS A 73 -0.53 1.30 11.57
CA LYS A 73 -1.54 2.27 11.13
C LYS A 73 -2.16 1.94 9.77
N CYS A 74 -1.83 0.80 9.14
CA CYS A 74 -2.24 0.47 7.78
C CYS A 74 -3.35 -0.60 7.73
N PRO A 75 -4.64 -0.21 7.75
CA PRO A 75 -5.76 -1.16 7.62
C PRO A 75 -5.72 -2.08 6.40
N PRO A 76 -5.40 -1.60 5.17
CA PRO A 76 -5.41 -2.46 4.00
C PRO A 76 -4.25 -3.47 3.96
N GLY A 77 -3.18 -3.22 4.73
CA GLY A 77 -2.07 -4.17 4.89
C GLY A 77 -2.36 -5.24 5.95
N GLY A 78 -3.19 -4.91 6.93
CA GLY A 78 -3.60 -5.82 7.99
C GLY A 78 -2.43 -6.39 8.79
N GLU A 79 -2.67 -7.51 9.45
CA GLU A 79 -1.68 -8.17 10.31
C GLU A 79 -0.45 -8.66 9.52
N ALA A 80 -0.64 -9.10 8.27
CA ALA A 80 0.45 -9.63 7.45
C ALA A 80 1.53 -8.57 7.14
N THR A 81 1.11 -7.34 6.81
CA THR A 81 2.05 -6.22 6.61
C THR A 81 2.72 -5.85 7.91
N ILE A 82 1.99 -5.79 9.03
CA ILE A 82 2.54 -5.46 10.35
C ILE A 82 3.63 -6.46 10.73
N GLN A 83 3.38 -7.76 10.60
CA GLN A 83 4.37 -8.79 10.92
C GLN A 83 5.61 -8.68 10.04
N SER A 84 5.43 -8.36 8.75
CA SER A 84 6.54 -8.19 7.81
C SER A 84 7.40 -6.98 8.18
N LEU A 85 6.77 -5.87 8.57
CA LEU A 85 7.46 -4.67 9.06
C LEU A 85 8.16 -4.91 10.39
N ALA A 86 7.50 -5.62 11.32
CA ALA A 86 8.06 -6.00 12.61
C ALA A 86 9.35 -6.83 12.44
N ASN A 87 9.32 -7.82 11.54
CA ASN A 87 10.49 -8.63 11.21
C ASN A 87 11.61 -7.81 10.54
N LEU A 88 11.27 -6.85 9.67
CA LEU A 88 12.23 -6.00 8.97
C LEU A 88 12.96 -5.06 9.95
N LEU A 89 12.22 -4.50 10.91
CA LEU A 89 12.70 -3.49 11.85
C LEU A 89 13.20 -4.08 13.17
N ASP A 90 13.09 -5.39 13.36
CA ASP A 90 13.41 -6.11 14.59
C ASP A 90 12.66 -5.55 15.82
N VAL A 91 11.35 -5.33 15.64
CA VAL A 91 10.43 -4.83 16.69
C VAL A 91 9.30 -5.82 16.93
N GLU A 92 8.69 -5.76 18.13
CA GLU A 92 7.53 -6.60 18.45
C GLU A 92 6.30 -6.18 17.63
N PRO A 93 5.56 -7.11 17.01
CA PRO A 93 4.33 -6.80 16.30
C PRO A 93 3.28 -6.24 17.26
N GLN A 94 2.62 -5.16 16.84
CA GLN A 94 1.52 -4.54 17.56
C GLN A 94 0.23 -4.77 16.78
N PRO A 95 -0.92 -4.99 17.45
CA PRO A 95 -2.18 -5.14 16.74
C PRO A 95 -2.51 -3.87 15.95
N LEU A 96 -3.25 -4.01 14.85
CA LEU A 96 -3.71 -2.89 14.04
C LEU A 96 -4.34 -1.79 14.92
N ASP A 97 -3.94 -0.54 14.67
CA ASP A 97 -4.45 0.61 15.39
C ASP A 97 -5.92 0.85 15.06
N ALA A 98 -6.77 0.67 16.07
CA ALA A 98 -8.21 0.85 15.96
C ALA A 98 -8.63 2.27 15.57
N GLU A 99 -7.77 3.29 15.77
CA GLU A 99 -8.05 4.66 15.32
C GLU A 99 -8.04 4.80 13.78
N HIS A 100 -7.27 3.95 13.08
CA HIS A 100 -7.07 4.04 11.65
C HIS A 100 -7.96 3.08 10.84
N GLY A 101 -8.64 2.14 11.48
CA GLY A 101 -9.65 1.28 10.88
C GLY A 101 -9.50 -0.21 11.23
N GLU A 102 -10.32 -1.05 10.59
CA GLU A 102 -10.27 -2.51 10.72
C GLU A 102 -9.75 -3.15 9.43
N GLU A 103 -9.12 -4.32 9.55
CA GLU A 103 -8.73 -5.13 8.40
C GLU A 103 -9.99 -5.63 7.67
N GLN A 104 -10.13 -5.22 6.41
CA GLN A 104 -11.26 -5.60 5.56
C GLN A 104 -10.83 -6.60 4.48
N PRO A 105 -11.72 -7.52 4.05
CA PRO A 105 -11.43 -8.40 2.93
C PRO A 105 -11.17 -7.59 1.66
N LYS A 106 -10.36 -8.15 0.75
CA LYS A 106 -10.08 -7.53 -0.54
C LYS A 106 -11.38 -7.31 -1.31
N ARG A 107 -11.66 -6.05 -1.64
CA ARG A 107 -12.77 -5.65 -2.50
C ARG A 107 -12.26 -5.07 -3.81
N VAL A 108 -13.06 -5.21 -4.85
CA VAL A 108 -12.80 -4.62 -6.16
C VAL A 108 -13.99 -3.78 -6.58
N ALA A 109 -13.70 -2.63 -7.19
CA ALA A 109 -14.72 -1.75 -7.72
C ALA A 109 -15.40 -2.38 -8.95
N TYR A 110 -16.72 -2.35 -8.99
CA TYR A 110 -17.54 -2.79 -10.09
C TYR A 110 -18.37 -1.62 -10.60
N ILE A 111 -18.18 -1.24 -11.87
CA ILE A 111 -18.91 -0.13 -12.47
C ILE A 111 -20.10 -0.71 -13.24
N ARG A 112 -21.32 -0.32 -12.87
CA ARG A 112 -22.53 -0.67 -13.63
C ARG A 112 -22.53 0.09 -14.96
N GLU A 113 -22.14 -0.58 -16.04
CA GLU A 113 -21.87 0.11 -17.32
C GLU A 113 -23.13 0.74 -17.92
N ALA A 114 -24.31 0.19 -17.63
CA ALA A 114 -25.59 0.72 -18.11
C ALA A 114 -25.95 2.10 -17.53
N GLU A 115 -25.41 2.46 -16.37
CA GLU A 115 -25.67 3.73 -15.67
C GLU A 115 -24.54 4.76 -15.86
N CYS A 116 -23.37 4.30 -16.33
CA CYS A 116 -22.18 5.12 -16.48
C CYS A 116 -22.34 6.15 -17.62
N ILE A 117 -22.28 7.44 -17.27
CA ILE A 117 -22.37 8.55 -18.22
C ILE A 117 -21.03 8.99 -18.82
N GLY A 118 -19.93 8.34 -18.44
CA GLY A 118 -18.61 8.68 -18.97
C GLY A 118 -18.01 10.01 -18.48
N CYS A 119 -18.22 10.37 -17.20
CA CYS A 119 -17.80 11.67 -16.63
C CYS A 119 -16.30 11.78 -16.28
N THR A 120 -15.54 10.67 -16.37
CA THR A 120 -14.08 10.55 -16.10
C THR A 120 -13.59 10.94 -14.70
N LYS A 121 -14.47 11.27 -13.74
CA LYS A 121 -14.06 11.60 -12.36
C LYS A 121 -13.44 10.43 -11.63
N CYS A 122 -13.95 9.21 -11.86
CA CYS A 122 -13.41 7.99 -11.27
C CYS A 122 -11.99 7.68 -11.75
N ILE A 123 -11.68 7.90 -13.04
CA ILE A 123 -10.32 7.77 -13.58
C ILE A 123 -9.37 8.70 -12.82
N GLN A 124 -9.75 9.96 -12.63
CA GLN A 124 -8.90 10.95 -11.96
C GLN A 124 -8.67 10.65 -10.47
N ALA A 125 -9.58 9.92 -9.85
CA ALA A 125 -9.49 9.54 -8.44
C ALA A 125 -8.75 8.22 -8.22
N CYS A 126 -8.55 7.40 -9.26
CA CYS A 126 -7.90 6.11 -9.13
C CYS A 126 -6.37 6.29 -9.04
N PRO A 127 -5.72 5.95 -7.92
CA PRO A 127 -4.27 6.15 -7.75
C PRO A 127 -3.42 5.14 -8.54
N VAL A 128 -4.02 4.04 -8.99
CA VAL A 128 -3.37 2.91 -9.67
C VAL A 128 -3.82 2.76 -11.13
N ASP A 129 -4.61 3.70 -11.63
CA ASP A 129 -5.14 3.71 -13.00
C ASP A 129 -5.87 2.42 -13.43
N ALA A 130 -6.55 1.75 -12.49
CA ALA A 130 -7.28 0.50 -12.74
C ALA A 130 -8.59 0.68 -13.56
N ILE A 131 -9.00 1.91 -13.85
CA ILE A 131 -10.27 2.21 -14.54
C ILE A 131 -9.99 2.57 -16.00
N VAL A 132 -10.62 1.86 -16.93
CA VAL A 132 -10.49 2.07 -18.36
C VAL A 132 -11.78 2.67 -18.93
N GLY A 133 -11.64 3.68 -19.78
CA GLY A 133 -12.74 4.26 -20.53
C GLY A 133 -12.32 5.56 -21.22
N ALA A 134 -13.30 6.30 -21.73
CA ALA A 134 -13.07 7.57 -22.40
C ALA A 134 -14.19 8.57 -22.05
N PRO A 135 -13.97 9.88 -22.25
CA PRO A 135 -15.02 10.88 -22.04
C PRO A 135 -16.27 10.55 -22.85
N LYS A 136 -17.43 10.53 -22.18
CA LYS A 136 -18.74 10.17 -22.75
C LYS A 136 -18.89 8.71 -23.21
N PHE A 137 -17.95 7.85 -22.83
CA PHE A 137 -18.05 6.40 -23.00
C PHE A 137 -18.11 5.71 -21.64
N MET A 138 -18.67 4.50 -21.62
CA MET A 138 -18.74 3.69 -20.41
C MET A 138 -17.33 3.37 -19.90
N HIS A 139 -17.19 3.36 -18.58
CA HIS A 139 -15.96 2.97 -17.90
C HIS A 139 -16.12 1.55 -17.35
N THR A 140 -15.01 0.83 -17.26
CA THR A 140 -14.93 -0.49 -16.63
C THR A 140 -13.66 -0.59 -15.79
N VAL A 141 -13.60 -1.53 -14.86
CA VAL A 141 -12.47 -1.72 -13.94
C VAL A 141 -11.68 -2.95 -14.38
N ILE A 142 -10.36 -2.83 -14.44
CA ILE A 142 -9.48 -3.99 -14.55
C ILE A 142 -9.32 -4.57 -13.14
N GLU A 143 -10.00 -5.68 -12.88
CA GLU A 143 -10.05 -6.31 -11.55
C GLU A 143 -8.66 -6.64 -10.98
N SER A 144 -7.70 -7.02 -11.85
CA SER A 144 -6.33 -7.37 -11.43
C SER A 144 -5.52 -6.19 -10.89
N GLU A 145 -5.80 -4.99 -11.37
CA GLU A 145 -5.08 -3.77 -10.98
C GLU A 145 -5.80 -2.99 -9.88
N CYS A 146 -7.06 -3.34 -9.59
CA CYS A 146 -7.83 -2.66 -8.57
C CYS A 146 -7.34 -3.02 -7.16
N THR A 147 -6.92 -2.01 -6.41
CA THR A 147 -6.44 -2.16 -5.03
C THR A 147 -7.54 -2.14 -3.97
N GLY A 148 -8.79 -1.83 -4.34
CA GLY A 148 -9.90 -1.74 -3.38
C GLY A 148 -9.84 -0.53 -2.44
N CYS A 149 -9.28 0.59 -2.88
CA CYS A 149 -9.10 1.80 -2.06
C CYS A 149 -10.37 2.67 -1.90
N ASP A 150 -11.47 2.33 -2.57
CA ASP A 150 -12.78 3.02 -2.53
C ASP A 150 -12.81 4.50 -2.96
N LEU A 151 -11.66 5.08 -3.33
CA LEU A 151 -11.53 6.50 -3.73
C LEU A 151 -12.36 6.88 -4.97
N CYS A 152 -12.78 5.91 -5.78
CA CYS A 152 -13.56 6.14 -7.00
C CYS A 152 -15.07 6.31 -6.75
N VAL A 153 -15.58 5.90 -5.58
CA VAL A 153 -17.02 5.89 -5.27
C VAL A 153 -17.55 7.30 -5.10
N ASP A 154 -17.01 8.08 -4.15
CA ASP A 154 -17.49 9.43 -3.82
C ASP A 154 -17.47 10.42 -5.01
N PRO A 155 -16.46 10.40 -5.91
CA PRO A 155 -16.45 11.29 -7.07
C PRO A 155 -17.53 10.98 -8.12
N CYS A 156 -18.17 9.81 -8.08
CA CYS A 156 -19.13 9.38 -9.10
C CYS A 156 -20.46 10.15 -8.97
N PRO A 157 -20.84 11.00 -9.96
CA PRO A 157 -22.03 11.84 -9.85
C PRO A 157 -23.34 11.08 -10.07
N VAL A 158 -23.27 9.84 -10.57
CA VAL A 158 -24.41 8.97 -10.85
C VAL A 158 -24.44 7.74 -9.94
N ASP A 159 -23.49 7.64 -9.00
CA ASP A 159 -23.42 6.56 -8.02
C ASP A 159 -23.48 5.14 -8.62
N CYS A 160 -22.77 4.95 -9.74
CA CYS A 160 -22.79 3.69 -10.52
C CYS A 160 -21.66 2.72 -10.17
N ILE A 161 -21.02 2.85 -9.00
CA ILE A 161 -19.83 2.06 -8.61
C ILE A 161 -20.12 1.32 -7.31
N ASP A 162 -20.03 0.00 -7.34
CA ASP A 162 -20.19 -0.86 -6.18
C ASP A 162 -18.83 -1.47 -5.77
N MET A 163 -18.61 -1.68 -4.49
CA MET A 163 -17.44 -2.42 -4.00
C MET A 163 -17.84 -3.87 -3.71
N ILE A 164 -17.31 -4.80 -4.51
CA ILE A 164 -17.63 -6.22 -4.41
C ILE A 164 -16.46 -6.94 -3.74
N GLU A 165 -16.76 -7.78 -2.74
CA GLU A 165 -15.78 -8.66 -2.12
C GLU A 165 -15.34 -9.74 -3.12
N VAL A 166 -14.03 -9.84 -3.33
CA VAL A 166 -13.46 -10.90 -4.15
C VAL A 166 -13.22 -12.12 -3.26
N ALA A 167 -13.76 -13.26 -3.66
CA ALA A 167 -13.55 -14.50 -2.94
C ALA A 167 -12.04 -14.81 -2.87
N ARG A 168 -11.52 -15.06 -1.65
CA ARG A 168 -10.12 -15.42 -1.43
C ARG A 168 -9.78 -16.65 -2.27
N GLY A 169 -8.86 -16.49 -3.21
CA GLY A 169 -8.34 -17.59 -4.01
C GLY A 169 -7.42 -18.50 -3.19
N ILE A 170 -6.86 -19.52 -3.84
CA ILE A 170 -5.83 -20.37 -3.23
C ILE A 170 -4.59 -19.53 -2.85
N ASP A 171 -4.29 -18.49 -3.62
CA ASP A 171 -3.12 -17.63 -3.42
C ASP A 171 -3.22 -16.76 -2.15
N ASP A 172 -4.44 -16.43 -1.71
CA ASP A 172 -4.74 -15.65 -0.50
C ASP A 172 -5.23 -16.54 0.67
N TRP A 173 -4.97 -17.85 0.60
CA TRP A 173 -5.40 -18.80 1.62
C TRP A 173 -4.52 -18.71 2.86
N VAL A 174 -5.06 -18.07 3.90
CA VAL A 174 -4.50 -18.10 5.26
C VAL A 174 -5.08 -19.30 6.00
N PRO A 175 -4.26 -20.23 6.54
CA PRO A 175 -4.76 -21.30 7.39
C PRO A 175 -5.53 -20.70 8.57
N PRO A 176 -6.72 -21.21 8.94
CA PRO A 176 -7.47 -20.68 10.07
C PRO A 176 -6.62 -20.77 11.35
N HIS A 177 -6.47 -19.64 12.05
CA HIS A 177 -5.68 -19.61 13.27
C HIS A 177 -6.35 -20.48 14.34
N PRO A 178 -5.62 -21.27 15.14
CA PRO A 178 -6.21 -22.15 16.15
C PRO A 178 -7.12 -21.41 17.15
N ALA A 179 -6.89 -20.12 17.39
CA ALA A 179 -7.74 -19.29 18.25
C ALA A 179 -9.10 -18.93 17.62
N ASP A 180 -9.21 -18.91 16.28
CA ASP A 180 -10.46 -18.63 15.56
C ASP A 180 -11.37 -19.85 15.50
N ARG A 181 -10.83 -21.03 15.84
CA ARG A 181 -11.63 -22.23 16.01
C ARG A 181 -12.41 -22.05 17.32
N PRO A 182 -13.75 -21.97 17.29
CA PRO A 182 -14.53 -21.93 18.53
C PRO A 182 -14.13 -23.14 19.38
N LEU A 183 -13.56 -22.88 20.56
CA LEU A 183 -13.17 -23.90 21.54
C LEU A 183 -14.40 -24.52 22.24
N THR A 184 -15.54 -24.58 21.55
CA THR A 184 -16.69 -25.38 21.95
C THR A 184 -16.36 -26.84 21.62
N HIS A 185 -15.45 -27.42 22.40
CA HIS A 185 -15.27 -28.86 22.39
C HIS A 185 -16.49 -29.51 23.07
N ASP A 186 -17.54 -29.76 22.28
CA ASP A 186 -18.60 -30.71 22.64
C ASP A 186 -18.13 -32.18 22.53
N GLY A 187 -16.84 -32.39 22.21
CA GLY A 187 -16.18 -33.69 22.16
C GLY A 187 -15.49 -34.05 23.48
N PRO A 188 -15.22 -35.34 23.72
CA PRO A 188 -14.53 -35.78 24.93
C PRO A 188 -13.12 -35.18 24.98
N VAL A 189 -12.88 -34.32 25.97
CA VAL A 189 -11.57 -33.75 26.28
C VAL A 189 -10.61 -34.90 26.61
N ILE A 190 -9.52 -35.04 25.86
CA ILE A 190 -8.47 -36.01 26.15
C ILE A 190 -7.70 -35.47 27.36
N ALA A 191 -7.36 -36.34 28.32
CA ALA A 191 -6.85 -35.98 29.65
C ALA A 191 -5.67 -34.97 29.67
N THR A 192 -4.92 -34.83 28.58
CA THR A 192 -3.81 -33.86 28.41
C THR A 192 -4.27 -32.41 28.35
N ASP A 193 -5.52 -32.14 27.95
CA ASP A 193 -6.04 -30.77 27.75
C ASP A 193 -6.63 -30.15 29.03
N GLN A 194 -6.63 -30.88 30.15
CA GLN A 194 -7.09 -30.36 31.43
C GLN A 194 -6.03 -29.43 32.04
N ARG A 195 -6.20 -28.11 31.88
CA ARG A 195 -5.46 -27.14 32.70
C ARG A 195 -5.90 -27.29 34.17
N PRO A 196 -4.98 -27.41 35.13
CA PRO A 196 -5.34 -27.46 36.55
C PRO A 196 -6.05 -26.16 36.91
N ALA A 197 -7.24 -26.27 37.50
CA ALA A 197 -8.04 -25.13 37.92
C ALA A 197 -7.20 -24.23 38.85
N GLU A 198 -6.82 -23.05 38.36
CA GLU A 198 -6.17 -22.04 39.18
C GLU A 198 -7.14 -21.60 40.27
N ALA A 199 -6.70 -21.75 41.51
CA ALA A 199 -7.45 -21.45 42.72
C ALA A 199 -7.77 -19.95 42.77
N SER A 200 -9.02 -19.59 42.48
CA SER A 200 -9.57 -18.27 42.78
C SER A 200 -9.88 -18.19 44.28
N ALA A 201 -9.07 -17.41 44.99
CA ALA A 201 -9.30 -16.99 46.38
C ALA A 201 -10.52 -16.07 46.52
#